data_AF-A0A7X9S2B8-F1
#
_entry.id   AF-A0A7X9S2B8-F1
#
_cell.length_a   1.000
_cell.length_b   1.000
_cell.length_c   1.000
_cell.angle_alpha   90.00
_cell.angle_beta   90.00
_cell.angle_gamma   90.00
#
_symmetry.space_group_name_H-M   'P 1'
#
loop_
_entity.id
_entity.type
_entity.pdbx_description
1 polymer ?
#
loop_
_entity_poly.entity_id
_entity_poly.type
_entity_poly.pdbx_seq_one_letter_code
_entity_poly.pdbx_strand_id
1 'polypeptide(L)'
;DAGREYPRQELVTEVLRPLRSQVSVNVPAIMTLREILDGIIIAYTSFCLEGDKKAPGDNFLITGWHLTDACEIWLEALKRTGQGHRIDVLPVPPAALAPEIFPQRNWLLVTSGKLSAARQRQVELWQQQVVSLEVIPL
;
A
#
# COMPACT_ATOMS: atom_id res chain seq x y z
N ASP A 1 23.10 -4.51 -7.14
CA ASP A 1 23.38 -4.10 -5.74
C ASP A 1 22.89 -2.71 -5.32
N ALA A 2 22.52 -1.78 -6.22
CA ALA A 2 22.10 -0.42 -5.84
C ALA A 2 20.79 -0.30 -5.02
N GLY A 3 19.91 -1.32 -5.03
CA GLY A 3 18.67 -1.32 -4.24
C GLY A 3 18.84 -1.72 -2.78
N ARG A 4 20.06 -2.08 -2.34
CA ARG A 4 20.36 -2.45 -0.94
C ARG A 4 20.66 -1.24 -0.04
N GLU A 5 20.96 -0.08 -0.60
CA GLU A 5 21.51 1.07 0.14
C GLU A 5 20.55 2.25 0.28
N TYR A 6 19.42 2.26 -0.43
CA TYR A 6 18.39 3.27 -0.25
C TYR A 6 17.34 2.78 0.76
N PRO A 7 17.04 3.55 1.83
CA PRO A 7 15.94 3.16 2.69
C PRO A 7 14.63 3.19 1.89
N ARG A 8 13.80 2.18 2.13
CA ARG A 8 12.61 1.85 1.31
C ARG A 8 11.64 3.03 1.21
N GLN A 9 11.60 3.85 2.25
CA GLN A 9 10.75 5.02 2.32
C GLN A 9 11.16 6.12 1.32
N GLU A 10 12.45 6.41 1.22
CA GLU A 10 13.02 7.39 0.30
C GLU A 10 12.96 6.89 -1.14
N LEU A 11 13.18 5.59 -1.38
CA LEU A 11 13.00 5.01 -2.71
C LEU A 11 11.57 5.25 -3.23
N VAL A 12 10.56 5.06 -2.37
CA VAL A 12 9.16 5.28 -2.77
C VAL A 12 8.85 6.76 -2.95
N THR A 13 9.21 7.60 -1.96
CA THR A 13 8.81 9.01 -1.92
C THR A 13 9.58 9.87 -2.92
N GLU A 14 10.89 9.65 -3.05
CA GLU A 14 11.79 10.52 -3.81
C GLU A 14 12.07 10.00 -5.23
N VAL A 15 11.79 8.73 -5.52
CA VAL A 15 12.09 8.13 -6.82
C VAL A 15 10.85 7.57 -7.50
N LEU A 16 10.19 6.58 -6.91
CA LEU A 16 9.13 5.84 -7.61
C LEU A 16 7.89 6.69 -7.85
N ARG A 17 7.37 7.41 -6.84
CA ARG A 17 6.21 8.30 -7.02
C ARG A 17 6.49 9.44 -8.00
N PRO A 18 7.60 10.19 -7.89
CA PRO A 18 7.97 11.19 -8.88
C PRO A 18 8.08 10.63 -10.29
N LEU A 19 8.77 9.51 -10.48
CA LEU A 19 8.90 8.87 -11.79
C LEU A 19 7.54 8.49 -12.37
N ARG A 20 6.66 7.85 -11.59
CA ARG A 20 5.29 7.52 -12.02
C ARG A 20 4.50 8.76 -12.41
N SER A 21 4.64 9.85 -11.66
CA SER A 21 3.96 11.12 -11.96
C SER A 21 4.44 11.77 -13.27
N GLN A 22 5.73 11.64 -13.61
CA GLN A 22 6.29 12.14 -14.87
C GLN A 22 5.80 11.34 -16.08
N VAL A 23 5.56 10.03 -15.87
CA VAL A 23 5.03 9.10 -16.88
C VAL A 23 3.48 9.07 -16.81
N SER A 24 2.84 10.20 -16.52
CA SER A 24 1.37 10.31 -16.41
C SER A 24 0.74 11.20 -17.48
N VAL A 25 1.48 11.53 -18.54
CA VAL A 25 0.92 12.23 -19.71
C VAL A 25 -0.12 11.31 -20.38
N ASN A 26 -1.28 11.86 -20.73
CA ASN A 26 -2.38 11.14 -21.39
C ASN A 26 -2.08 10.81 -22.87
N VAL A 27 -0.97 10.11 -23.08
CA VAL A 27 -0.50 9.57 -24.35
C VAL A 27 -0.45 8.05 -24.17
N PRO A 28 -1.11 7.24 -25.02
CA PRO A 28 -1.21 5.80 -24.83
C PRO A 28 0.13 5.09 -24.57
N ALA A 29 1.19 5.46 -25.29
CA ALA A 29 2.52 4.89 -25.10
C ALA A 29 3.09 5.17 -23.69
N ILE A 30 2.89 6.39 -23.17
CA ILE A 30 3.34 6.78 -21.83
C ILE A 30 2.53 6.02 -20.77
N MET A 31 1.21 5.90 -20.95
CA MET A 31 0.38 5.08 -20.06
C MET A 31 0.83 3.61 -20.05
N THR A 32 1.13 3.02 -21.22
CA THR A 32 1.67 1.66 -21.27
C THR A 32 3.01 1.54 -20.53
N LEU A 33 3.91 2.52 -20.65
CA LEU A 33 5.17 2.54 -19.90
C LEU A 33 4.95 2.67 -18.39
N ARG A 34 3.93 3.43 -17.97
CA ARG A 34 3.53 3.52 -16.55
C ARG A 34 3.06 2.17 -16.02
N GLU A 35 2.23 1.45 -16.77
CA GLU A 35 1.78 0.11 -16.37
C GLU A 35 2.94 -0.90 -16.31
N ILE A 36 3.91 -0.80 -17.22
CA ILE A 36 5.15 -1.62 -17.16
C ILE A 36 5.94 -1.30 -15.89
N LEU A 37 6.11 -0.02 -15.56
CA LEU A 37 6.77 0.41 -14.33
C LEU A 37 6.03 -0.11 -13.10
N ASP A 38 4.70 -0.02 -13.07
CA ASP A 38 3.87 -0.53 -11.97
C ASP A 38 4.05 -2.04 -11.80
N GLY A 39 4.12 -2.81 -12.89
CA GLY A 39 4.44 -4.24 -12.86
C GLY A 39 5.81 -4.55 -12.23
N ILE A 40 6.83 -3.75 -12.55
CA ILE A 40 8.17 -3.88 -11.96
C ILE A 40 8.14 -3.57 -10.45
N ILE A 41 7.43 -2.51 -10.05
CA ILE A 41 7.26 -2.12 -8.64
C ILE A 41 6.56 -3.23 -7.85
N ILE A 42 5.48 -3.79 -8.40
CA ILE A 42 4.71 -4.88 -7.77
C ILE A 42 5.59 -6.12 -7.60
N ALA A 43 6.34 -6.50 -8.63
CA ALA A 43 7.23 -7.66 -8.58
C ALA A 43 8.31 -7.49 -7.51
N TYR A 44 8.96 -6.33 -7.47
CA TYR A 44 9.98 -6.03 -6.45
C TYR A 44 9.38 -6.01 -5.04
N THR A 45 8.23 -5.38 -4.86
CA THR A 45 7.55 -5.32 -3.56
C THR A 45 7.16 -6.71 -3.09
N SER A 46 6.60 -7.55 -3.97
CA SER A 46 6.25 -8.94 -3.66
C SER A 46 7.48 -9.74 -3.21
N PHE A 47 8.60 -9.61 -3.91
CA PHE A 47 9.86 -10.24 -3.51
C PHE A 47 10.30 -9.83 -2.10
N CYS A 48 10.17 -8.54 -1.76
CA CYS A 48 10.51 -8.03 -0.44
C CYS A 48 9.60 -8.58 0.66
N LEU A 49 8.29 -8.59 0.40
CA LEU A 49 7.26 -9.11 1.31
C LEU A 49 7.46 -10.61 1.60
N GLU A 50 7.82 -11.40 0.59
CA GLU A 50 8.14 -12.82 0.80
C GLU A 50 9.35 -13.03 1.71
N GLY A 51 10.34 -12.14 1.63
CA GLY A 51 11.45 -12.12 2.58
C GLY A 51 10.99 -11.87 4.02
N ASP A 52 10.04 -10.96 4.21
CA ASP A 52 9.55 -10.54 5.53
C ASP A 52 8.60 -11.54 6.19
N LYS A 53 7.99 -12.49 5.46
CA LYS A 53 7.10 -13.51 6.04
C LYS A 53 7.71 -14.34 7.16
N LYS A 54 9.05 -14.42 7.20
CA LYS A 54 9.80 -15.16 8.22
C LYS A 54 10.05 -14.34 9.50
N ALA A 55 9.72 -13.06 9.51
CA ALA A 55 9.94 -12.19 10.65
C ALA A 55 9.03 -12.59 11.84
N PRO A 56 9.51 -12.47 13.08
CA PRO A 56 8.72 -12.77 14.28
C PRO A 56 7.67 -11.68 14.62
N GLY A 57 7.50 -10.64 13.79
CA GLY A 57 6.63 -9.51 14.09
C GLY A 57 5.17 -9.68 13.72
N ASP A 58 4.43 -8.59 13.85
CA ASP A 58 2.97 -8.57 13.72
C ASP A 58 2.47 -8.82 12.29
N ASN A 59 1.24 -9.31 12.22
CA ASN A 59 0.56 -9.61 10.97
C ASN A 59 -0.31 -8.42 10.53
N PHE A 60 0.00 -7.88 9.35
CA PHE A 60 -0.71 -6.76 8.75
C PHE A 60 -1.49 -7.18 7.50
N LEU A 61 -2.57 -6.46 7.24
CA LEU A 61 -3.27 -6.43 5.96
C LEU A 61 -3.23 -5.00 5.44
N ILE A 62 -2.77 -4.80 4.21
CA ILE A 62 -2.79 -3.51 3.53
C ILE A 62 -3.72 -3.56 2.32
N THR A 63 -4.57 -2.55 2.20
CA THR A 63 -5.53 -2.42 1.11
C THR A 63 -5.82 -0.97 0.79
N GLY A 64 -6.44 -0.72 -0.35
CA GLY A 64 -6.96 0.60 -0.70
C GLY A 64 -8.39 0.79 -0.19
N TRP A 65 -8.73 2.02 0.18
CA TRP A 65 -10.08 2.42 0.53
C TRP A 65 -10.41 3.79 -0.06
N HIS A 66 -11.40 3.84 -0.97
CA HIS A 66 -11.64 5.00 -1.83
C HIS A 66 -10.36 5.45 -2.56
N LEU A 67 -9.68 4.47 -3.16
CA LEU A 67 -8.42 4.64 -3.88
C LEU A 67 -8.63 4.25 -5.35
N THR A 68 -8.14 5.08 -6.26
CA THR A 68 -8.23 4.84 -7.71
C THR A 68 -6.97 4.19 -8.28
N ASP A 69 -5.80 4.54 -7.74
CA ASP A 69 -4.52 3.96 -8.14
C ASP A 69 -4.14 2.79 -7.23
N ALA A 70 -4.36 1.57 -7.70
CA ALA A 70 -4.08 0.35 -6.92
C ALA A 70 -2.58 0.13 -6.66
N CYS A 71 -1.69 0.68 -7.49
CA CYS A 71 -0.24 0.55 -7.27
C CYS A 71 0.22 1.31 -6.02
N GLU A 72 -0.52 2.32 -5.56
CA GLU A 72 -0.23 3.01 -4.30
C GLU A 72 -0.31 2.09 -3.07
N ILE A 73 -1.13 1.03 -3.12
CA ILE A 73 -1.16 -0.01 -2.09
C ILE A 73 0.22 -0.69 -2.00
N TRP A 74 0.80 -1.02 -3.15
CA TRP A 74 2.10 -1.67 -3.25
C TRP A 74 3.24 -0.73 -2.86
N LEU A 75 3.18 0.55 -3.22
CA LEU A 75 4.15 1.54 -2.78
C LEU A 75 4.15 1.73 -1.26
N GLU A 76 2.96 1.80 -0.63
CA GLU A 76 2.88 1.89 0.82
C GLU A 76 3.29 0.59 1.54
N ALA A 77 3.09 -0.57 0.92
CA ALA A 77 3.64 -1.83 1.38
C ALA A 77 5.17 -1.83 1.30
N LEU A 78 5.74 -1.38 0.18
CA LEU A 78 7.18 -1.33 -0.04
C LEU A 78 7.88 -0.48 1.02
N LYS A 79 7.33 0.68 1.38
CA LYS A 79 7.89 1.54 2.45
C LYS A 79 8.10 0.81 3.79
N ARG A 80 7.28 -0.22 4.07
CA ARG A 80 7.24 -0.94 5.37
C ARG A 80 7.99 -2.27 5.36
N THR A 81 8.41 -2.74 4.20
CA THR A 81 9.22 -3.97 4.09
C THR A 81 10.58 -3.83 4.76
N GLY A 82 11.13 -4.93 5.27
CA GLY A 82 12.41 -4.97 5.99
C GLY A 82 12.35 -4.47 7.45
N GLN A 83 11.17 -4.12 7.95
CA GLN A 83 10.97 -3.60 9.32
C GLN A 83 10.50 -4.67 10.31
N GLY A 84 10.45 -5.94 9.88
CA GLY A 84 10.00 -7.06 10.73
C GLY A 84 8.48 -7.28 10.74
N HIS A 85 7.73 -6.62 9.87
CA HIS A 85 6.28 -6.76 9.74
C HIS A 85 5.93 -7.81 8.68
N ARG A 86 4.97 -8.69 8.98
CA ARG A 86 4.43 -9.65 8.01
C ARG A 86 3.20 -9.04 7.35
N ILE A 87 3.32 -8.56 6.12
CA ILE A 87 2.26 -7.80 5.45
C ILE A 87 1.66 -8.64 4.31
N ASP A 88 0.36 -8.89 4.39
CA ASP A 88 -0.44 -9.44 3.29
C ASP A 88 -1.12 -8.29 2.53
N VAL A 89 -1.06 -8.29 1.20
CA VAL A 89 -1.57 -7.21 0.33
C VAL A 89 -2.89 -7.63 -0.32
N LEU A 90 -3.92 -6.80 -0.20
CA LEU A 90 -5.10 -6.86 -1.06
C LEU A 90 -4.81 -5.99 -2.29
N PRO A 91 -4.57 -6.59 -3.47
CA PRO A 91 -3.95 -5.91 -4.59
C PRO A 91 -4.85 -4.87 -5.26
N VAL A 92 -6.16 -4.92 -5.01
CA VAL A 92 -7.16 -4.01 -5.54
C VAL A 92 -8.07 -3.58 -4.39
N PRO A 93 -8.43 -2.29 -4.29
CA PRO A 93 -9.41 -1.82 -3.31
C PRO A 93 -10.72 -2.59 -3.44
N PRO A 94 -11.20 -3.27 -2.38
CA PRO A 94 -12.49 -3.94 -2.43
C PRO A 94 -13.62 -2.90 -2.53
N ALA A 95 -14.70 -3.24 -3.24
CA ALA A 95 -15.86 -2.36 -3.39
C ALA A 95 -16.51 -2.01 -2.02
N ALA A 96 -16.50 -2.96 -1.09
CA ALA A 96 -16.86 -2.78 0.31
C ALA A 96 -15.84 -3.51 1.18
N LEU A 97 -15.38 -2.85 2.23
CA LEU A 97 -14.40 -3.42 3.16
C LEU A 97 -15.12 -3.91 4.42
N ALA A 98 -14.72 -5.08 4.92
CA ALA A 98 -15.21 -5.68 6.16
C ALA A 98 -14.02 -6.14 7.02
N PRO A 99 -13.33 -5.23 7.73
CA PRO A 99 -12.16 -5.56 8.55
C PRO A 99 -12.43 -6.60 9.64
N GLU A 100 -13.66 -6.66 10.14
CA GLU A 100 -14.13 -7.55 11.21
C GLU A 100 -13.98 -9.05 10.89
N ILE A 101 -13.78 -9.43 9.62
CA ILE A 101 -13.52 -10.82 9.25
C ILE A 101 -12.12 -11.30 9.67
N PHE A 102 -11.20 -10.36 9.94
CA PHE A 102 -9.86 -10.62 10.47
C PHE A 102 -9.56 -9.72 11.68
N PRO A 103 -10.20 -9.94 12.83
CA PRO A 103 -10.11 -9.04 13.99
C PRO A 103 -8.71 -9.02 14.63
N GLN A 104 -7.92 -10.06 14.40
CA GLN A 104 -6.56 -10.24 14.94
C GLN A 104 -5.46 -9.64 14.06
N ARG A 105 -5.81 -9.05 12.90
CA ARG A 105 -4.84 -8.45 11.96
C ARG A 105 -4.78 -6.94 12.15
N ASN A 106 -3.59 -6.37 12.04
CA ASN A 106 -3.42 -4.92 11.94
C ASN A 106 -3.77 -4.46 10.53
N TRP A 107 -4.65 -3.48 10.37
CA TRP A 107 -5.09 -3.00 9.07
C TRP A 107 -4.43 -1.68 8.68
N LEU A 108 -4.00 -1.58 7.42
CA LEU A 108 -3.46 -0.36 6.81
C LEU A 108 -4.36 0.01 5.62
N LEU A 109 -5.06 1.14 5.72
CA LEU A 109 -5.98 1.62 4.68
C LEU A 109 -5.36 2.77 3.91
N VAL A 110 -4.90 2.50 2.68
CA VAL A 110 -4.39 3.54 1.78
C VAL A 110 -5.58 4.26 1.14
N THR A 111 -5.67 5.58 1.32
CA THR A 111 -6.81 6.37 0.83
C THR A 111 -6.36 7.62 0.09
N SER A 112 -7.21 8.07 -0.84
CA SER A 112 -6.98 9.30 -1.59
C SER A 112 -7.99 10.38 -1.20
N GLY A 113 -7.52 11.63 -1.16
CA GLY A 113 -8.33 12.78 -0.82
C GLY A 113 -8.65 12.90 0.68
N LYS A 114 -9.38 13.96 1.05
CA LYS A 114 -9.72 14.23 2.44
C LYS A 114 -10.80 13.27 2.96
N LEU A 115 -10.62 12.77 4.17
CA LEU A 115 -11.62 11.99 4.88
C LEU A 115 -12.86 12.86 5.18
N SER A 116 -14.01 12.46 4.64
CA SER A 116 -15.28 13.08 5.01
C SER A 116 -15.70 12.67 6.42
N ALA A 117 -16.61 13.41 7.05
CA ALA A 117 -17.14 13.05 8.37
C ALA A 117 -17.79 11.65 8.39
N ALA A 118 -18.43 11.24 7.29
CA ALA A 118 -18.99 9.90 7.16
C ALA A 118 -17.91 8.81 7.13
N ARG A 119 -16.81 9.06 6.40
CA ARG A 119 -15.65 8.16 6.35
C ARG A 119 -14.95 8.06 7.71
N GLN A 120 -14.77 9.18 8.40
CA GLN A 120 -14.16 9.18 9.73
C GLN A 120 -14.95 8.31 10.71
N ARG A 121 -16.29 8.45 10.74
CA ARG A 121 -17.15 7.60 11.57
C ARG A 121 -17.05 6.11 11.19
N GLN A 122 -16.95 5.79 9.91
CA GLN A 122 -16.78 4.41 9.46
C GLN A 122 -15.47 3.81 9.98
N VAL A 123 -14.37 4.58 9.94
CA VAL A 123 -13.07 4.18 10.47
C VAL A 123 -13.15 3.95 11.98
N GLU A 124 -13.80 4.85 12.73
CA GLU A 124 -14.00 4.72 14.17
C GLU A 124 -14.77 3.43 14.53
N LEU A 125 -15.78 3.06 13.74
CA LEU A 125 -16.52 1.81 13.92
C LEU A 125 -15.63 0.59 13.67
N TRP A 126 -14.85 0.59 12.58
CA TRP A 126 -13.94 -0.53 12.28
C TRP A 126 -12.81 -0.66 13.30
N GLN A 127 -12.30 0.45 13.83
CA GLN A 127 -11.27 0.45 14.89
C GLN A 127 -11.76 -0.24 16.18
N GLN A 128 -13.06 -0.33 16.43
CA GLN A 128 -13.62 -1.07 17.56
C GLN A 128 -13.70 -2.59 17.31
N GLN A 129 -13.52 -3.03 16.06
CA GLN A 129 -13.74 -4.41 15.63
C GLN A 129 -12.45 -5.19 15.37
N VAL A 130 -11.31 -4.50 15.28
CA VAL A 130 -10.01 -5.09 14.96
C VAL A 130 -8.93 -4.62 15.94
N VAL A 131 -7.81 -5.34 16.03
CA VAL A 131 -6.71 -5.02 16.94
C VAL A 131 -6.09 -3.64 16.67
N SER A 132 -5.97 -3.26 15.40
CA SER A 132 -5.49 -1.94 14.98
C SER A 132 -5.95 -1.66 13.55
N LEU A 133 -6.26 -0.40 13.26
CA LEU A 133 -6.55 0.08 11.92
C LEU A 133 -6.01 1.51 11.76
N GLU A 134 -5.03 1.66 10.88
CA GLU A 134 -4.39 2.91 10.49
C GLU A 134 -4.89 3.34 9.11
N VAL A 135 -5.20 4.62 8.95
CA VAL A 135 -5.50 5.21 7.63
C VAL A 135 -4.28 5.98 7.14
N ILE A 136 -3.85 5.65 5.93
CA ILE A 136 -2.69 6.25 5.26
C ILE A 136 -3.20 7.17 4.14
N PRO A 137 -3.28 8.48 4.38
CA PRO A 137 -3.62 9.43 3.34
C PRO A 137 -2.45 9.61 2.37
N LEU A 138 -2.76 9.65 1.07
CA LEU A 138 -1.84 10.02 -0.01
C LEU A 138 -1.84 11.53 -0.29
#